data_AF-A0A349LZ22-F1
#
_entry.id   AF-A0A349LZ22-F1
#
_cell.length_a   1.000
_cell.length_b   1.000
_cell.length_c   1.000
_cell.angle_alpha   90.00
_cell.angle_beta   90.00
_cell.angle_gamma   90.00
#
_symmetry.space_group_name_H-M   'P 1'
#
loop_
_entity.id
_entity.type
_entity.pdbx_description
1 polymer ?
#
loop_
_entity_poly.entity_id
_entity_poly.type
_entity_poly.pdbx_seq_one_letter_code
_entity_poly.pdbx_strand_id
1 'polypeptide(L)' 'MGTIAFDFSSEVALITGGSRGLGLEIAQAFGAAGATVVITARREQWLNEAEQRLKDRGVPV' A
#
# COMPACT_ATOMS: atom_id res chain seq x y z
N MET A 1 -22.24 8.28 15.05
CA MET A 1 -21.71 8.27 13.67
C MET A 1 -21.05 6.93 13.48
N GLY A 2 -21.56 6.06 12.61
CA GLY A 2 -20.94 4.75 12.36
C GLY A 2 -19.73 4.90 11.45
N THR A 3 -18.64 4.19 11.73
CA THR A 3 -17.44 4.18 10.88
C THR A 3 -17.49 2.96 9.97
N ILE A 4 -17.26 3.14 8.68
CA ILE A 4 -17.06 2.01 7.75
C ILE A 4 -15.59 1.62 7.85
N ALA A 5 -15.33 0.35 8.16
CA ALA A 5 -14.01 -0.24 8.15
C ALA A 5 -13.99 -1.42 7.19
N PHE A 6 -12.88 -1.58 6.47
CA PHE A 6 -12.61 -2.74 5.62
C PHE A 6 -11.56 -3.62 6.31
N ASP A 7 -11.73 -4.93 6.21
CA ASP A 7 -10.75 -5.93 6.67
C ASP A 7 -10.25 -6.71 5.48
N PHE A 8 -8.95 -6.58 5.21
CA PHE A 8 -8.22 -7.26 4.14
C PHE A 8 -7.09 -8.12 4.69
N SER A 9 -7.13 -8.52 5.97
CA SER A 9 -6.05 -9.25 6.65
C SER A 9 -5.63 -10.57 6.00
N SER A 10 -6.48 -11.14 5.13
CA SER A 10 -6.21 -12.39 4.40
C SER A 10 -5.96 -12.18 2.90
N GLU A 11 -5.85 -10.94 2.45
CA GLU A 11 -5.82 -10.59 1.03
C GLU A 11 -4.47 -10.01 0.60
N VAL A 12 -4.16 -10.18 -0.69
CA VAL A 12 -3.03 -9.54 -1.36
C VAL A 12 -3.56 -8.53 -2.36
N ALA A 13 -3.17 -7.26 -2.23
CA ALA A 13 -3.60 -6.17 -3.10
C ALA A 13 -2.47 -5.77 -4.06
N LEU A 14 -2.68 -5.92 -5.38
CA LEU A 14 -1.78 -5.38 -6.41
C LEU A 14 -2.18 -3.94 -6.76
N ILE A 15 -1.31 -2.97 -6.46
CA ILE A 15 -1.50 -1.56 -6.78
C ILE A 15 -0.56 -1.18 -7.91
N THR A 16 -1.12 -1.03 -9.11
CA THR A 16 -0.39 -0.46 -10.24
C THR A 16 -0.16 1.04 -10.06
N GLY A 17 1.06 1.51 -10.32
CA GLY A 17 1.42 2.91 -10.07
C GLY A 17 1.58 3.27 -8.59
N GLY A 18 1.80 2.30 -7.70
CA GLY A 18 1.84 2.46 -6.24
C GLY A 18 3.01 3.27 -5.66
N SER A 19 3.95 3.74 -6.48
CA SER A 19 5.14 4.46 -5.98
C SER A 19 4.88 5.87 -5.43
N ARG A 20 3.83 6.58 -5.89
CA ARG A 20 3.61 8.01 -5.58
C ARG A 20 2.14 8.40 -5.69
N GLY A 21 1.81 9.58 -5.19
CA GLY A 21 0.48 10.19 -5.33
C GLY A 21 -0.62 9.27 -4.80
N LEU A 22 -1.75 9.23 -5.50
CA LEU A 22 -2.89 8.40 -5.10
C LEU A 22 -2.56 6.91 -5.01
N GLY A 23 -1.71 6.38 -5.88
CA GLY A 23 -1.31 4.97 -5.82
C GLY A 23 -0.65 4.61 -4.50
N LEU A 24 0.22 5.49 -3.99
CA LEU A 24 0.87 5.28 -2.70
C LEU A 24 -0.11 5.41 -1.52
N GLU A 25 -1.05 6.35 -1.58
CA GLU A 25 -2.08 6.50 -0.55
C GLU A 25 -3.04 5.29 -0.52
N ILE A 26 -3.37 4.73 -1.70
CA ILE A 26 -4.16 3.51 -1.81
C ILE A 26 -3.40 2.33 -1.21
N ALA A 27 -2.13 2.14 -1.56
CA ALA A 27 -1.27 1.09 -0.99
C ALA A 27 -1.22 1.19 0.54
N GLN A 28 -1.07 2.40 1.07
CA GLN A 28 -1.09 2.69 2.49
C GLN A 28 -2.42 2.34 3.16
N ALA A 29 -3.55 2.62 2.51
CA ALA A 29 -4.88 2.33 3.04
C ALA A 29 -5.18 0.83 3.06
N PHE A 30 -4.83 0.10 1.99
CA PHE A 30 -4.98 -1.36 1.96
C PHE A 30 -4.09 -2.05 3.02
N GLY A 31 -2.85 -1.60 3.16
CA GLY A 31 -1.96 -2.10 4.21
C GLY A 31 -2.48 -1.82 5.62
N ALA A 32 -3.02 -0.62 5.87
CA ALA A 32 -3.64 -0.27 7.16
C ALA A 32 -4.91 -1.09 7.45
N ALA A 33 -5.59 -1.59 6.41
CA ALA A 33 -6.72 -2.50 6.51
C ALA A 33 -6.30 -3.99 6.59
N GLY A 34 -5.00 -4.28 6.69
CA GLY A 34 -4.45 -5.63 6.93
C GLY A 34 -3.94 -6.35 5.68
N ALA A 35 -4.10 -5.80 4.48
CA ALA A 35 -3.63 -6.45 3.27
C ALA A 35 -2.11 -6.56 3.21
N THR A 36 -1.61 -7.64 2.60
CA THR A 36 -0.27 -7.60 1.99
C THR A 36 -0.37 -6.84 0.67
N VAL A 37 0.57 -5.95 0.41
CA VAL A 37 0.50 -5.03 -0.72
C VAL A 37 1.60 -5.36 -1.71
N VAL A 38 1.30 -5.32 -3.01
CA VAL A 38 2.32 -5.37 -4.07
C VAL A 38 2.21 -4.10 -4.88
N ILE A 39 3.28 -3.31 -4.95
CA ILE A 39 3.30 -2.06 -5.73
C ILE A 39 4.13 -2.21 -7.00
N THR A 40 3.71 -1.53 -8.07
CA THR A 40 4.50 -1.44 -9.30
C THR A 40 4.68 0.01 -9.74
N ALA A 41 5.84 0.31 -10.35
CA ALA A 41 6.12 1.60 -10.97
C ALA A 41 7.22 1.47 -12.04
N ARG A 42 7.33 2.48 -12.89
CA ARG A 42 8.32 2.50 -14.00
C ARG A 42 9.74 2.87 -13.58
N ARG A 43 9.91 3.51 -12.42
CA ARG A 43 11.22 4.02 -11.97
C ARG A 43 11.53 3.42 -10.61
N GLU A 44 12.61 2.64 -10.57
CA GLU A 44 13.04 1.91 -9.37
C GLU A 44 13.28 2.82 -8.17
N GLN A 45 13.94 3.97 -8.36
CA GLN A 45 14.17 4.94 -7.28
C GLN A 45 12.89 5.33 -6.52
N TRP A 46 11.76 5.51 -7.24
CA TRP A 46 10.48 5.86 -6.62
C TRP A 46 9.80 4.64 -6.01
N LEU A 47 10.04 3.46 -6.56
CA LEU A 47 9.53 2.20 -6.02
C LEU A 47 10.18 1.90 -4.66
N ASN A 48 11.50 2.04 -4.57
CA ASN A 48 12.26 1.81 -3.34
C ASN A 48 11.88 2.81 -2.24
N GLU A 49 11.72 4.09 -2.58
CA GLU A 49 11.22 5.10 -1.65
C GLU A 49 9.81 4.76 -1.12
N ALA A 50 8.92 4.27 -1.99
CA ALA A 50 7.56 3.90 -1.62
C ALA A 50 7.51 2.63 -0.75
N GLU A 51 8.29 1.61 -1.12
CA GLU A 51 8.44 0.37 -0.37
C GLU A 51 8.92 0.67 1.06
N GLN A 52 9.95 1.51 1.21
CA GLN A 52 10.44 1.90 2.54
C GLN A 52 9.36 2.60 3.36
N ARG A 53 8.63 3.56 2.76
CA ARG A 53 7.52 4.25 3.44
C ARG A 53 6.40 3.30 3.90
N LEU A 54 6.11 2.27 3.12
CA LEU A 54 5.10 1.26 3.47
C LEU A 54 5.61 0.37 4.61
N LYS A 55 6.86 -0.09 4.55
CA LYS A 55 7.52 -0.86 5.63
C LYS A 55 7.58 -0.08 6.95
N ASP A 56 7.92 1.21 6.89
CA ASP A 56 7.98 2.08 8.07
C ASP A 56 6.60 2.21 8.76
N ARG A 57 5.51 2.00 8.01
CA ARG A 57 4.13 1.99 8.53
C ARG A 57 3.65 0.59 8.93
N GLY A 58 4.53 -0.41 8.90
CA GLY A 58 4.23 -1.80 9.24
C GLY A 58 3.39 -2.53 8.18
N VAL A 59 3.30 -1.99 6.97
CA VAL A 59 2.59 -2.64 5.87
C VAL A 59 3.47 -3.76 5.32
N PRO A 60 2.96 -5.01 5.22
CA PRO A 60 3.63 -6.06 4.46
C PRO A 60 3.60 -5.69 2.97
N VAL A 61 4.77 -5.45 2.38
CA VAL A 61 4.95 -5.01 0.98
C VAL A 61 6.11 -5.74 0.32
#